data_AF-A0A934R2L4-F1
#
_entry.id   AF-A0A934R2L4-F1
#
_cell.length_a   1.000
_cell.length_b   1.000
_cell.length_c   1.000
_cell.angle_alpha   90.00
_cell.angle_beta   90.00
_cell.angle_gamma   90.00
#
_symmetry.space_group_name_H-M   'P 1'
#
loop_
_entity.id
_entity.type
_entity.pdbx_description
1 polymer ?
#
loop_
_entity_poly.entity_id
_entity_poly.type
_entity_poly.pdbx_seq_one_letter_code
_entity_poly.pdbx_strand_id
1 'polypeptide(L)'
;MNTKWLLLLALPALATAPLSAKDEPSDKGKATERQRERAAEENKDKARDAWQKDGKKLKGDELESMEGLYQKANENPRTPENQELLKQVIEKYPKSNRAGCAACYIGQFSRDPDESREYLEMAIKEYSDCYYLNGTSVGGWARLLLAGKEKQRGDAAKAKKLMEEIRKDYATATDHRGELLVNFLDKE
;
A
#
# COMPACT_ATOMS: atom_id res chain seq x y z
N MET A 1 41.51 -23.99 -75.34
CA MET A 1 40.32 -24.42 -74.57
C MET A 1 40.70 -24.51 -73.10
N ASN A 2 39.89 -23.84 -72.27
CA ASN A 2 39.69 -23.94 -70.81
C ASN A 2 40.88 -23.66 -69.87
N THR A 3 41.03 -22.43 -69.34
CA THR A 3 40.38 -21.85 -68.12
C THR A 3 40.42 -22.74 -66.87
N LYS A 4 41.31 -22.43 -65.92
CA LYS A 4 41.08 -22.67 -64.49
C LYS A 4 41.56 -21.49 -63.65
N TRP A 5 40.60 -21.01 -62.85
CA TRP A 5 40.67 -19.96 -61.85
C TRP A 5 41.40 -20.43 -60.59
N LEU A 6 42.03 -19.48 -59.87
CA LEU A 6 42.23 -19.56 -58.41
C LEU A 6 42.26 -18.14 -57.86
N LEU A 7 41.08 -17.62 -57.52
CA LEU A 7 40.91 -16.43 -56.70
C LEU A 7 40.55 -16.92 -55.30
N LEU A 8 41.49 -16.79 -54.36
CA LEU A 8 41.24 -16.98 -52.93
C LEU A 8 40.26 -15.90 -52.47
N LEU A 9 39.03 -16.29 -52.11
CA LEU A 9 38.15 -15.48 -51.30
C LEU A 9 38.40 -15.83 -49.83
N ALA A 10 39.01 -14.90 -49.10
CA ALA A 10 39.05 -14.91 -47.65
C ALA A 10 37.64 -14.60 -47.11
N LEU A 11 37.03 -15.55 -46.41
CA LEU A 11 35.81 -15.37 -45.63
C LEU A 11 36.16 -14.63 -44.33
N PRO A 12 35.48 -13.53 -43.96
CA PRO A 12 35.55 -13.01 -42.61
C PRO A 12 34.75 -13.93 -41.68
N ALA A 13 35.39 -14.42 -40.62
CA ALA A 13 34.72 -15.13 -39.55
C ALA A 13 33.70 -14.19 -38.87
N LEU A 14 32.41 -14.49 -39.01
CA LEU A 14 31.37 -13.87 -38.17
C LEU A 14 31.60 -14.36 -36.73
N ALA A 15 32.12 -13.48 -35.89
CA ALA A 15 32.10 -13.67 -34.45
C ALA A 15 30.65 -13.59 -33.97
N THR A 16 30.04 -14.73 -33.69
CA THR A 16 28.76 -14.82 -32.98
C THR A 16 28.99 -14.43 -31.53
N ALA A 17 28.65 -13.19 -31.18
CA ALA A 17 28.54 -12.79 -29.78
C ALA A 17 27.45 -13.66 -29.12
N PRO A 18 27.69 -14.23 -27.92
CA PRO A 18 26.66 -14.99 -27.24
C PRO A 18 25.48 -14.06 -26.90
N LEU A 19 24.29 -14.49 -27.32
CA LEU A 19 23.02 -13.89 -26.92
C LEU A 19 23.00 -13.73 -25.40
N SER A 20 22.76 -12.49 -24.98
CA SER A 20 22.47 -12.08 -23.61
C SER A 20 21.51 -13.07 -22.95
N ALA A 21 22.02 -13.84 -21.99
CA ALA A 21 21.22 -14.63 -21.08
C ALA A 21 20.43 -13.64 -20.23
N LYS A 22 19.11 -13.59 -20.44
CA LYS A 22 18.20 -12.98 -19.45
C LYS A 22 18.38 -13.76 -18.17
N ASP A 23 18.95 -13.12 -17.15
CA ASP A 23 19.06 -13.68 -15.80
C ASP A 23 17.66 -14.17 -15.37
N GLU A 24 17.49 -15.48 -15.23
CA GLU A 24 16.30 -16.00 -14.58
C GLU A 24 16.29 -15.52 -13.13
N PRO A 25 15.16 -14.99 -12.62
CA PRO A 25 15.11 -14.53 -11.25
C PRO A 25 15.40 -15.70 -10.30
N SER A 26 16.39 -15.50 -9.43
CA SER A 26 16.83 -16.49 -8.44
C SER A 26 15.66 -17.05 -7.63
N ASP A 27 15.80 -18.28 -7.15
CA ASP A 27 14.78 -19.00 -6.36
C ASP A 27 14.30 -18.20 -5.12
N LYS A 28 15.19 -17.38 -4.55
CA LYS A 28 14.86 -16.44 -3.45
C LYS A 28 13.88 -15.34 -3.88
N GLY A 29 13.98 -14.86 -5.11
CA GLY A 29 13.06 -13.87 -5.70
C GLY A 29 11.65 -14.42 -5.84
N LYS A 30 11.53 -15.67 -6.33
CA LYS A 30 10.25 -16.36 -6.50
C LYS A 30 9.57 -16.67 -5.15
N ALA A 31 10.33 -17.04 -4.13
CA ALA A 31 9.79 -17.27 -2.78
C ALA A 31 9.23 -15.98 -2.14
N THR A 32 9.93 -14.86 -2.33
CA THR A 32 9.51 -13.54 -1.82
C THR A 32 8.25 -13.05 -2.53
N GLU A 33 8.16 -13.28 -3.85
CA GLU A 33 6.99 -12.93 -4.65
C GLU A 33 5.74 -13.70 -4.21
N ARG A 34 5.85 -15.03 -4.03
CA ARG A 34 4.74 -15.84 -3.50
C ARG A 34 4.28 -15.42 -2.11
N GLN A 35 5.22 -15.03 -1.24
CA GLN A 35 4.88 -14.49 0.09
C GLN A 35 4.09 -13.18 0.00
N ARG A 36 4.49 -12.27 -0.90
CA ARG A 36 3.74 -11.03 -1.16
C ARG A 36 2.34 -11.31 -1.71
N GLU A 37 2.23 -12.17 -2.72
CA GLU A 37 0.94 -12.52 -3.33
C GLU A 37 -0.02 -13.12 -2.29
N ARG A 38 0.48 -14.05 -1.48
CA ARG A 38 -0.29 -14.66 -0.40
C ARG A 38 -0.74 -13.63 0.62
N ALA A 39 0.16 -12.75 1.08
CA ALA A 39 -0.19 -11.69 2.02
C ALA A 39 -1.22 -10.72 1.44
N ALA A 40 -1.11 -10.37 0.16
CA ALA A 40 -2.07 -9.51 -0.53
C ALA A 40 -3.45 -10.17 -0.62
N GLU A 41 -3.54 -11.46 -0.95
CA GLU A 41 -4.82 -12.16 -1.01
C GLU A 41 -5.45 -12.32 0.38
N GLU A 42 -4.67 -12.72 1.39
CA GLU A 42 -5.13 -12.81 2.78
C GLU A 42 -5.64 -11.47 3.30
N ASN A 43 -5.00 -10.36 2.92
CA ASN A 43 -5.46 -9.04 3.31
C ASN A 43 -6.72 -8.58 2.55
N LYS A 44 -6.90 -8.99 1.29
CA LYS A 44 -8.15 -8.76 0.56
C LYS A 44 -9.31 -9.52 1.20
N ASP A 45 -9.07 -10.72 1.72
CA ASP A 45 -10.09 -11.47 2.46
C ASP A 45 -10.48 -10.74 3.74
N LYS A 46 -9.51 -10.23 4.50
CA LYS A 46 -9.79 -9.37 5.67
C LYS A 46 -10.55 -8.10 5.31
N ALA A 47 -10.24 -7.49 4.16
CA ALA A 47 -10.97 -6.34 3.65
C ALA A 47 -12.42 -6.67 3.29
N ARG A 48 -12.65 -7.80 2.63
CA ARG A 48 -13.99 -8.33 2.33
C ARG A 48 -14.79 -8.57 3.61
N ASP A 49 -14.17 -9.17 4.62
CA ASP A 49 -14.78 -9.40 5.93
C ASP A 49 -15.13 -8.09 6.66
N ALA A 50 -14.23 -7.10 6.64
CA ALA A 50 -14.47 -5.80 7.23
C ALA A 50 -15.66 -5.09 6.56
N TRP A 51 -15.74 -5.16 5.22
CA TRP A 51 -16.86 -4.61 4.47
C TRP A 51 -18.18 -5.32 4.77
N GLN A 52 -18.16 -6.65 4.88
CA GLN A 52 -19.36 -7.41 5.28
C GLN A 52 -19.83 -7.05 6.69
N LYS A 53 -18.91 -6.76 7.61
CA LYS A 53 -19.27 -6.30 8.97
C LYS A 53 -19.97 -4.94 8.93
N ASP A 54 -19.57 -4.03 8.06
CA ASP A 54 -20.28 -2.76 7.86
C ASP A 54 -21.70 -3.01 7.35
N GLY A 55 -21.89 -3.88 6.35
CA GLY A 55 -23.22 -4.24 5.84
C GLY A 55 -24.13 -4.95 6.84
N LYS A 56 -23.58 -5.50 7.92
CA LYS A 56 -24.36 -6.05 9.05
C LYS A 56 -24.75 -4.98 10.06
N LYS A 57 -23.97 -3.90 10.19
CA LYS A 57 -24.18 -2.82 11.16
C LYS A 57 -25.05 -1.70 10.60
N LEU A 58 -24.88 -1.37 9.32
CA LEU A 58 -25.56 -0.29 8.61
C LEU A 58 -26.65 -0.86 7.72
N LYS A 59 -27.81 -0.20 7.68
CA LYS A 59 -28.92 -0.57 6.78
C LYS A 59 -28.68 0.02 5.38
N GLY A 60 -29.42 -0.47 4.38
CA GLY A 60 -29.20 -0.15 2.95
C GLY A 60 -28.89 1.32 2.65
N ASP A 61 -29.80 2.22 3.01
CA ASP A 61 -29.65 3.67 2.76
C ASP A 61 -28.45 4.29 3.51
N GLU A 62 -28.12 3.79 4.71
CA GLU A 62 -26.98 4.25 5.50
C GLU A 62 -25.66 3.80 4.86
N LEU A 63 -25.60 2.57 4.37
CA LEU A 63 -24.43 2.04 3.66
C LEU A 63 -24.18 2.81 2.36
N GLU A 64 -25.24 3.07 1.58
CA GLU A 64 -25.16 3.86 0.35
C GLU A 64 -24.72 5.29 0.65
N SER A 65 -25.29 5.93 1.67
CA SER A 65 -24.94 7.29 2.07
C SER A 65 -23.49 7.39 2.54
N MET A 66 -23.01 6.43 3.34
CA MET A 66 -21.62 6.37 3.80
C MET A 66 -20.67 6.20 2.61
N GLU A 67 -20.93 5.25 1.72
CA GLU A 67 -20.06 4.98 0.59
C GLU A 67 -20.08 6.15 -0.41
N GLY A 68 -21.22 6.80 -0.62
CA GLY A 68 -21.33 8.00 -1.47
C GLY A 68 -20.45 9.15 -0.98
N LEU A 69 -20.47 9.45 0.32
CA LEU A 69 -19.58 10.44 0.93
C LEU A 69 -18.11 10.05 0.75
N TYR A 70 -17.78 8.79 1.06
CA TYR A 70 -16.42 8.29 0.99
C TYR A 70 -15.85 8.32 -0.44
N GLN A 71 -16.63 7.86 -1.42
CA GLN A 71 -16.17 7.79 -2.81
C GLN A 71 -16.03 9.19 -3.42
N LYS A 72 -16.96 10.10 -3.14
CA LYS A 72 -16.81 11.52 -3.53
C LYS A 72 -15.54 12.12 -2.95
N ALA A 73 -15.25 11.85 -1.68
CA ALA A 73 -14.01 12.31 -1.05
C ALA A 73 -12.74 11.69 -1.68
N ASN A 74 -12.81 10.42 -2.07
CA ASN A 74 -11.70 9.64 -2.64
C ASN A 74 -11.31 10.10 -4.06
N GLU A 75 -12.15 10.87 -4.77
CA GLU A 75 -11.80 11.47 -6.07
C GLU A 75 -10.54 12.33 -5.96
N ASN A 76 -10.42 13.12 -4.88
CA ASN A 76 -9.21 13.84 -4.56
C ASN A 76 -9.16 14.15 -3.06
N PRO A 77 -8.60 13.25 -2.22
CA PRO A 77 -8.62 13.43 -0.78
C PRO A 77 -7.73 14.59 -0.32
N ARG A 78 -7.00 15.30 -1.19
CA ARG A 78 -6.13 16.41 -0.79
C ARG A 78 -6.86 17.76 -0.70
N THR A 79 -8.08 17.86 -1.20
CA THR A 79 -8.82 19.14 -1.18
C THR A 79 -9.51 19.34 0.18
N PRO A 80 -9.62 20.59 0.68
CA PRO A 80 -10.35 20.85 1.92
C PRO A 80 -11.81 20.36 1.90
N GLU A 81 -12.49 20.51 0.75
CA GLU A 81 -13.86 20.01 0.56
C GLU A 81 -13.95 18.49 0.77
N ASN A 82 -13.03 17.73 0.17
CA ASN A 82 -13.06 16.28 0.30
C ASN A 82 -12.58 15.80 1.66
N GLN A 83 -11.68 16.52 2.31
CA GLN A 83 -11.32 16.28 3.71
C GLN A 83 -12.55 16.44 4.63
N GLU A 84 -13.41 17.42 4.38
CA GLU A 84 -14.65 17.58 5.14
C GLU A 84 -15.64 16.42 4.92
N LEU A 85 -15.73 15.89 3.69
CA LEU A 85 -16.52 14.69 3.42
C LEU A 85 -15.99 13.47 4.20
N LEU A 86 -14.67 13.30 4.31
CA LEU A 86 -14.06 12.25 5.13
C LEU A 86 -14.39 12.42 6.61
N LYS A 87 -14.37 13.66 7.13
CA LYS A 87 -14.77 13.95 8.51
C LYS A 87 -16.23 13.58 8.77
N GLN A 88 -17.12 13.88 7.81
CA GLN A 88 -18.52 13.45 7.90
C GLN A 88 -18.68 11.92 7.92
N VAL A 89 -17.85 11.16 7.21
CA VAL A 89 -17.87 9.69 7.29
C VAL A 89 -17.54 9.23 8.71
N ILE A 90 -16.51 9.82 9.33
CA ILE A 90 -16.09 9.49 10.70
C ILE A 90 -17.17 9.88 11.71
N GLU A 91 -17.75 11.07 11.59
CA GLU A 91 -18.77 11.57 12.51
C GLU A 91 -20.08 10.77 12.44
N LYS A 92 -20.58 10.51 11.22
CA LYS A 92 -21.87 9.85 11.01
C LYS A 92 -21.79 8.34 11.16
N TYR A 93 -20.64 7.74 10.83
CA TYR A 93 -20.47 6.29 10.80
C TYR A 93 -19.21 5.83 11.57
N PRO A 94 -19.02 6.24 12.85
CA PRO A 94 -17.77 6.05 13.60
C PRO A 94 -17.40 4.60 13.89
N LYS A 95 -18.30 3.65 13.65
CA LYS A 95 -18.06 2.20 13.87
C LYS A 95 -17.86 1.42 12.57
N SER A 96 -17.79 2.13 11.45
CA SER A 96 -17.60 1.57 10.12
C SER A 96 -16.13 1.37 9.80
N ASN A 97 -15.85 0.42 8.91
CA ASN A 97 -14.55 0.28 8.29
C ASN A 97 -14.15 1.55 7.50
N ARG A 98 -15.13 2.26 6.92
CA ARG A 98 -14.88 3.50 6.18
C ARG A 98 -14.48 4.68 7.04
N ALA A 99 -14.92 4.75 8.29
CA ALA A 99 -14.38 5.73 9.23
C ALA A 99 -12.88 5.54 9.44
N GLY A 100 -12.41 4.28 9.53
CA GLY A 100 -10.99 3.98 9.62
C GLY A 100 -10.19 4.41 8.40
N CYS A 101 -10.68 4.06 7.21
CA CYS A 101 -10.06 4.50 5.95
C CYS A 101 -10.04 6.03 5.82
N ALA A 102 -11.14 6.69 6.20
CA ALA A 102 -11.26 8.14 6.17
C ALA A 102 -10.28 8.83 7.12
N ALA A 103 -10.16 8.35 8.36
CA ALA A 103 -9.21 8.87 9.33
C ALA A 103 -7.77 8.75 8.80
N CYS A 104 -7.43 7.59 8.24
CA CYS A 104 -6.11 7.38 7.66
C CYS A 104 -5.82 8.29 6.45
N TYR A 105 -6.80 8.54 5.58
CA TYR A 105 -6.67 9.50 4.47
C TYR A 105 -6.51 10.95 4.93
N ILE A 106 -7.27 11.40 5.94
CA ILE A 106 -7.08 12.74 6.53
C ILE A 106 -5.66 12.83 7.10
N GLY A 107 -5.25 11.82 7.86
CA GLY A 107 -3.92 11.72 8.41
C GLY A 107 -2.80 11.75 7.35
N GLN A 108 -3.02 11.14 6.20
CA GLN A 108 -2.06 11.11 5.10
C GLN A 108 -1.97 12.44 4.35
N PHE A 109 -3.11 13.08 4.07
CA PHE A 109 -3.20 14.17 3.10
C PHE A 109 -3.45 15.57 3.69
N SER A 110 -3.76 15.67 4.98
CA SER A 110 -3.88 16.98 5.62
C SER A 110 -2.58 17.78 5.50
N ARG A 111 -2.75 19.07 5.24
CA ARG A 111 -1.64 20.05 5.17
C ARG A 111 -1.27 20.59 6.53
N ASP A 112 -2.16 20.45 7.51
CA ASP A 112 -1.88 20.78 8.90
C ASP A 112 -1.15 19.59 9.55
N PRO A 113 0.11 19.76 9.99
CA PRO A 113 0.88 18.68 10.61
C PRO A 113 0.26 18.10 11.88
N ASP A 114 -0.48 18.91 12.65
CA ASP A 114 -1.07 18.46 13.90
C ASP A 114 -2.38 17.72 13.65
N GLU A 115 -3.23 18.20 12.73
CA GLU A 115 -4.40 17.45 12.25
C GLU A 115 -3.98 16.11 11.63
N SER A 116 -2.97 16.15 10.75
CA SER A 116 -2.40 14.96 10.13
C SER A 116 -1.98 13.93 11.18
N ARG A 117 -1.35 14.36 12.27
CA ARG A 117 -0.93 13.48 13.35
C ARG A 117 -2.12 12.94 14.15
N GLU A 118 -3.05 13.81 14.54
CA GLU A 118 -4.24 13.44 15.31
C GLU A 118 -5.04 12.33 14.62
N TYR A 119 -5.27 12.46 13.32
CA TYR A 119 -6.03 11.48 12.55
C TYR A 119 -5.25 10.17 12.31
N LEU A 120 -3.92 10.21 12.20
CA LEU A 120 -3.11 8.99 12.17
C LEU A 120 -3.14 8.26 13.52
N GLU A 121 -3.04 9.00 14.63
CA GLU A 121 -3.16 8.44 15.98
C GLU A 121 -4.57 7.85 16.22
N MET A 122 -5.62 8.52 15.73
CA MET A 122 -6.99 8.00 15.73
C MET A 122 -7.12 6.71 14.91
N ALA A 123 -6.60 6.69 13.68
CA ALA A 123 -6.60 5.51 12.82
C ALA A 123 -5.91 4.30 13.49
N ILE A 124 -4.83 4.56 14.21
CA ILE A 124 -4.10 3.55 14.99
C ILE A 124 -4.92 3.08 16.19
N LYS A 125 -5.47 4.00 16.98
CA LYS A 125 -6.10 3.67 18.26
C LYS A 125 -7.46 3.01 18.10
N GLU A 126 -8.28 3.54 17.20
CA GLU A 126 -9.71 3.19 17.10
C GLU A 126 -10.01 2.29 15.88
N TYR A 127 -9.15 2.29 14.86
CA TYR A 127 -9.45 1.70 13.55
C TYR A 127 -8.35 0.75 13.03
N SER A 128 -7.52 0.20 13.92
CA SER A 128 -6.39 -0.64 13.54
C SER A 128 -6.78 -1.94 12.81
N ASP A 129 -8.01 -2.42 13.01
CA ASP A 129 -8.58 -3.61 12.39
C ASP A 129 -9.32 -3.33 11.07
N CYS A 130 -9.37 -2.06 10.65
CA CYS A 130 -9.98 -1.65 9.39
C CYS A 130 -9.04 -1.87 8.20
N TYR A 131 -9.65 -2.00 7.02
CA TYR A 131 -8.99 -2.32 5.76
C TYR A 131 -9.59 -1.53 4.60
N TYR A 132 -8.72 -1.05 3.71
CA TYR A 132 -9.16 -0.59 2.40
C TYR A 132 -9.57 -1.80 1.55
N LEU A 133 -10.50 -1.61 0.60
CA LEU A 133 -10.99 -2.70 -0.26
C LEU A 133 -9.89 -3.42 -1.06
N ASN A 134 -8.76 -2.76 -1.33
CA ASN A 134 -7.61 -3.38 -1.99
C ASN A 134 -6.73 -4.23 -1.06
N GLY A 135 -7.09 -4.37 0.22
CA GLY A 135 -6.33 -5.14 1.21
C GLY A 135 -5.31 -4.33 2.01
N THR A 136 -5.18 -3.02 1.81
CA THR A 136 -4.30 -2.22 2.70
C THR A 136 -4.86 -2.20 4.12
N SER A 137 -4.06 -2.57 5.12
CA SER A 137 -4.44 -2.45 6.53
C SER A 137 -4.35 -0.99 6.97
N VAL A 138 -5.42 -0.45 7.57
CA VAL A 138 -5.44 0.90 8.12
C VAL A 138 -4.42 1.02 9.26
N GLY A 139 -4.42 0.08 10.20
CA GLY A 139 -3.51 0.09 11.34
C GLY A 139 -2.03 0.03 10.94
N GLY A 140 -1.68 -0.82 9.98
CA GLY A 140 -0.31 -0.93 9.48
C GLY A 140 0.12 0.31 8.70
N TRP A 141 -0.74 0.78 7.78
CA TRP A 141 -0.43 1.94 6.93
C TRP A 141 -0.31 3.23 7.73
N ALA A 142 -1.23 3.47 8.67
CA ALA A 142 -1.20 4.65 9.54
C ALA A 142 0.08 4.72 10.38
N ARG A 143 0.55 3.57 10.91
CA ARG A 143 1.84 3.50 11.63
C ARG A 143 3.02 3.85 10.75
N LEU A 144 3.05 3.37 9.51
CA LEU A 144 4.14 3.65 8.58
C LEU A 144 4.19 5.15 8.24
N LEU A 145 3.03 5.74 7.95
CA LEU A 145 2.90 7.18 7.70
C LEU A 145 3.32 8.02 8.91
N LEU A 146 2.85 7.64 10.10
CA LEU A 146 3.17 8.36 11.33
C LEU A 146 4.66 8.23 11.67
N ALA A 147 5.26 7.06 11.49
CA ALA A 147 6.70 6.85 11.72
C ALA A 147 7.54 7.80 10.84
N GLY A 148 7.19 7.93 9.55
CA GLY A 148 7.85 8.86 8.64
C GLY A 148 7.73 10.33 9.10
N LYS A 149 6.55 10.74 9.57
CA LYS A 149 6.30 12.10 10.09
C LYS A 149 7.04 12.36 11.40
N GLU A 150 7.04 11.42 12.34
CA GLU A 150 7.76 11.56 13.61
C GLU A 150 9.28 11.65 13.39
N LYS A 151 9.80 10.87 12.43
CA LYS A 151 11.21 11.00 12.02
C LYS A 151 11.52 12.40 11.48
N GLN A 152 10.67 12.94 10.61
CA GLN A 152 10.83 14.31 10.08
C GLN A 152 10.80 15.38 11.18
N ARG A 153 10.08 15.12 12.28
CA ARG A 153 10.01 15.99 13.46
C ARG A 153 11.14 15.77 14.46
N GLY A 154 12.03 14.80 14.23
CA GLY A 154 13.15 14.47 15.12
C GLY A 154 12.82 13.51 16.26
N ASP A 155 11.60 12.97 16.33
CA ASP A 155 11.21 11.95 17.31
C ASP A 155 11.54 10.54 16.79
N ALA A 156 12.83 10.25 16.73
CA ALA A 156 13.34 8.96 16.26
C ALA A 156 12.89 7.78 17.17
N ALA A 157 12.66 8.04 18.46
CA ALA A 157 12.24 7.00 19.40
C ALA A 157 10.81 6.54 19.10
N LYS A 158 9.87 7.48 18.90
CA LYS A 158 8.50 7.15 18.52
C LYS A 158 8.44 6.52 17.14
N ALA A 159 9.18 7.04 16.16
CA ALA A 159 9.27 6.44 14.84
C ALA A 159 9.73 4.98 14.90
N LYS A 160 10.81 4.70 15.64
CA LYS A 160 11.33 3.33 15.84
C LYS A 160 10.29 2.41 16.46
N LYS A 161 9.60 2.86 17.52
CA LYS A 161 8.53 2.09 18.16
C LYS A 161 7.42 1.71 17.17
N LEU A 162 6.95 2.66 16.37
CA LEU A 162 5.92 2.39 15.34
C LEU A 162 6.41 1.38 14.30
N MET A 163 7.67 1.46 13.88
CA MET A 163 8.26 0.48 12.95
C MET A 163 8.39 -0.91 13.58
N GLU A 164 8.70 -1.01 14.87
CA GLU A 164 8.73 -2.29 15.61
C GLU A 164 7.33 -2.91 15.71
N GLU A 165 6.29 -2.10 15.96
CA GLU A 165 4.90 -2.55 15.92
C GLU A 165 4.54 -3.09 14.52
N ILE A 166 5.00 -2.45 13.44
CA ILE A 166 4.78 -2.97 12.07
C ILE A 166 5.45 -4.34 11.89
N ARG A 167 6.72 -4.50 12.31
CA ARG A 167 7.44 -5.78 12.18
C ARG A 167 6.76 -6.90 12.96
N LYS A 168 6.21 -6.59 14.13
CA LYS A 168 5.64 -7.58 15.05
C LYS A 168 4.19 -7.92 14.70
N ASP A 169 3.35 -6.90 14.57
CA ASP A 169 1.89 -7.06 14.54
C ASP A 169 1.31 -6.89 13.13
N TYR A 170 2.08 -6.35 12.19
CA TYR A 170 1.67 -6.06 10.80
C TYR A 170 2.64 -6.62 9.75
N ALA A 171 3.33 -7.73 10.06
CA ALA A 171 4.36 -8.30 9.19
C ALA A 171 3.87 -8.62 7.76
N THR A 172 2.60 -8.98 7.62
CA THR A 172 1.95 -9.28 6.32
C THR A 172 1.11 -8.11 5.78
N ALA A 173 1.08 -6.95 6.44
CA ALA A 173 0.34 -5.80 5.94
C ALA A 173 0.95 -5.30 4.64
N THR A 174 0.12 -4.81 3.74
CA THR A 174 0.51 -4.33 2.41
C THR A 174 0.10 -2.87 2.20
N ASP A 175 0.84 -2.15 1.35
CA ASP A 175 0.46 -0.83 0.85
C ASP A 175 -0.69 -0.94 -0.16
N HIS A 176 -1.09 0.19 -0.76
CA HIS A 176 -2.17 0.23 -1.76
C HIS A 176 -1.86 -0.49 -3.08
N ARG A 177 -0.62 -0.90 -3.30
CA ARG A 177 -0.16 -1.66 -4.47
C ARG A 177 0.06 -3.14 -4.15
N GLY A 178 -0.15 -3.56 -2.91
CA GLY A 178 0.11 -4.93 -2.46
C GLY A 178 1.56 -5.19 -2.02
N GLU A 179 2.40 -4.15 -1.90
CA GLU A 179 3.76 -4.31 -1.40
C GLU A 179 3.79 -4.41 0.12
N LEU A 180 4.53 -5.36 0.67
CA LEU A 180 4.64 -5.55 2.12
C LEU A 180 5.22 -4.31 2.82
N LEU A 181 4.56 -3.87 3.89
CA LEU A 181 4.99 -2.69 4.65
C LEU A 181 6.38 -2.86 5.26
N VAL A 182 6.75 -4.09 5.65
CA VAL A 182 8.09 -4.40 6.19
C VAL A 182 9.21 -4.03 5.22
N ASN A 183 8.97 -4.04 3.91
CA ASN A 183 9.96 -3.68 2.89
C ASN A 183 10.27 -2.17 2.86
N PHE A 184 9.50 -1.35 3.57
CA PHE A 184 9.71 0.09 3.69
C PHE A 184 10.40 0.49 4.99
N LEU A 185 10.58 -0.44 5.94
CA LEU A 185 11.13 -0.13 7.26
C LEU A 185 12.66 -0.04 7.27
N ASP A 186 13.30 -0.71 6.32
CA ASP A 186 14.76 -0.86 6.26
C ASP A 186 15.38 -0.03 5.12
N LYS A 187 14.56 0.74 4.40
CA LYS A 187 15.02 1.67 3.35
C LYS A 187 15.41 3.00 4.00
N GLU A 188 16.58 3.03 4.61
CA GLU A 188 17.29 4.25 5.00
C GLU A 188 18.75 4.21 4.53
#